data_AF-A0A418LZ02-F1
#
_entry.id   AF-A0A418LZ02-F1
#
_cell.length_a   1.000
_cell.length_b   1.000
_cell.length_c   1.000
_cell.angle_alpha   90.00
_cell.angle_beta   90.00
_cell.angle_gamma   90.00
#
_symmetry.space_group_name_H-M   'P 1'
#
loop_
_entity.id
_entity.type
_entity.pdbx_description
1 polymer ?
#
loop_
_entity_poly.entity_id
_entity_poly.type
_entity_poly.pdbx_seq_one_letter_code
_entity_poly.pdbx_strand_id
1 'polypeptide(L)'
;MAHPRLLCILLIFCSCTVVWGQITLPCQSRCVAYFVKRGPYVPKPPVQKPPPPSDDEPFTYPVPSEQTEWNGYNTNRIHNKEIGKMFTQESDALRIEVRKEYGASLQIYDKVTNQYLINFFDQGRESGMSSYSGVEDIPFSDDSPRWKGIGYNPLQAGDDGGNPAPILYQGIVNGWIYTKAQCLSWPHMDARLLPFFYEQWVKLKGNKVHVKVRLTHRRGDNVFHNASQQEWPMMMINGAKTVRFYNGSQPFTGAPTAATNAIERRNGDDYVLHQGTPFGQTEPWQGVEIGANRLIGLYCPGFYRASYNVAVPWLRDDWEGGNTMTYISNHPMVHLDSENVWLKEYTYVVGTEQQVREFVYAQPRQNTPDFHFRKADGRNGWFIWDGGYDQKEPFVSDNWKVTFTGKTENGVTNAWGSKLMSGYHSFKASEFNSVYIRMAYSGPQTQLHLTWLLNGQAPDGMDPSYPNQNSLRFPKGVRDQNQFVVIPVINDGKMHTYKVSFAGHPMWKDIIQQFEITHGNAYTFLPPGEVIELNYLGVNNPGN
;
A
#
# COMPACT_ATOMS: atom_id res chain seq x y z
N MET A 1 -15.71 15.95 27.20
CA MET A 1 -14.44 15.24 26.93
C MET A 1 -14.78 13.83 26.49
N ALA A 2 -14.92 13.61 25.18
CA ALA A 2 -15.29 12.32 24.61
C ALA A 2 -14.14 11.85 23.71
N HIS A 3 -13.58 10.68 24.00
CA HIS A 3 -12.55 10.05 23.18
C HIS A 3 -13.14 9.57 21.85
N PRO A 4 -12.45 9.75 20.70
CA PRO A 4 -12.85 9.12 19.47
C PRO A 4 -12.58 7.61 19.55
N ARG A 5 -13.58 6.79 19.21
CA ARG A 5 -13.44 5.34 19.09
C ARG A 5 -12.62 5.04 17.83
N LEU A 6 -11.37 4.63 17.99
CA LEU A 6 -10.65 3.90 16.94
C LEU A 6 -11.37 2.57 16.71
N LEU A 7 -11.82 2.34 15.48
CA LEU A 7 -12.28 1.04 15.04
C LEU A 7 -11.05 0.14 14.84
N CYS A 8 -10.62 -0.54 15.90
CA CYS A 8 -9.63 -1.61 15.80
C CYS A 8 -10.26 -2.82 15.12
N ILE A 9 -9.82 -3.14 13.90
CA ILE A 9 -10.15 -4.41 13.24
C ILE A 9 -9.36 -5.51 13.96
N LEU A 10 -10.05 -6.23 14.84
CA LEU A 10 -9.53 -7.38 15.57
C LEU A 10 -9.70 -8.63 14.70
N LEU A 11 -8.59 -9.18 14.19
CA LEU A 11 -8.56 -10.50 13.56
C LEU A 11 -8.71 -11.57 14.66
N ILE A 12 -9.91 -12.15 14.79
CA ILE A 12 -10.16 -13.28 15.71
C ILE A 12 -9.96 -14.59 14.93
N PHE A 13 -8.95 -15.38 15.31
CA PHE A 13 -8.74 -16.74 14.81
C PHE A 13 -9.21 -17.76 15.85
N CYS A 14 -10.04 -18.71 15.43
CA CYS A 14 -10.59 -19.79 16.25
C CYS A 14 -9.74 -21.05 16.05
N SER A 15 -9.26 -21.65 17.13
CA SER A 15 -8.46 -22.87 17.12
C SER A 15 -9.34 -24.12 17.11
N CYS A 16 -9.16 -25.00 16.12
CA CYS A 16 -9.70 -26.36 16.13
C CYS A 16 -8.53 -27.36 16.10
N THR A 17 -8.38 -28.12 17.18
CA THR A 17 -7.44 -29.23 17.32
C THR A 17 -8.06 -30.52 16.77
N VAL A 18 -7.40 -31.16 15.79
CA VAL A 18 -7.73 -32.51 15.35
C VAL A 18 -6.49 -33.39 15.43
N VAL A 19 -6.62 -34.50 16.16
CA VAL A 19 -5.60 -35.52 16.41
C VAL A 19 -5.53 -36.48 15.21
N TRP A 20 -4.35 -36.69 14.63
CA TRP A 20 -4.13 -37.68 13.56
C TRP A 20 -3.30 -38.88 14.05
N GLY A 21 -3.86 -40.08 13.87
CA GLY A 21 -3.19 -41.37 14.09
C GLY A 21 -2.44 -41.84 12.84
N GLN A 22 -1.31 -42.51 13.07
CA GLN A 22 -0.40 -43.07 12.07
C GLN A 22 -0.97 -44.31 11.36
N ILE A 23 -0.78 -44.40 10.04
CA ILE A 23 -0.77 -45.66 9.30
C ILE A 23 0.44 -45.66 8.35
N THR A 24 1.31 -46.64 8.50
CA THR A 24 2.46 -46.92 7.62
C THR A 24 2.10 -48.07 6.67
N LEU A 25 2.41 -47.94 5.38
CA LEU A 25 2.52 -49.07 4.45
C LEU A 25 3.71 -48.87 3.49
N PRO A 26 4.42 -49.95 3.11
CA PRO A 26 5.68 -49.87 2.37
C PRO A 26 5.45 -49.94 0.85
N CYS A 27 6.16 -49.10 0.09
CA CYS A 27 6.19 -49.19 -1.37
C CYS A 27 7.60 -49.60 -1.84
N GLN A 28 7.75 -50.86 -2.25
CA GLN A 28 8.88 -51.32 -3.03
C GLN A 28 8.58 -51.08 -4.52
N SER A 29 9.34 -50.23 -5.19
CA SER A 29 9.32 -50.13 -6.65
C SER A 29 10.72 -49.92 -7.19
N ARG A 30 11.12 -50.86 -8.05
CA ARG A 30 12.41 -51.00 -8.72
C ARG A 30 12.64 -49.86 -9.72
N CYS A 31 13.78 -49.18 -9.63
CA CYS A 31 14.26 -48.27 -10.67
C CYS A 31 14.83 -49.05 -11.85
N VAL A 32 14.32 -48.81 -13.06
CA VAL A 32 14.92 -49.24 -14.33
C VAL A 32 15.53 -47.99 -14.99
N ALA A 33 16.86 -47.98 -15.14
CA ALA A 33 17.58 -46.89 -15.79
C ALA A 33 17.55 -47.06 -17.31
N TYR A 34 17.04 -46.05 -18.04
CA TYR A 34 17.16 -45.95 -19.49
C TYR A 34 18.36 -45.07 -19.84
N PHE A 35 19.35 -45.63 -20.53
CA PHE A 35 20.46 -44.88 -21.10
C PHE A 35 20.07 -44.37 -22.50
N VAL A 36 19.85 -43.06 -22.63
CA VAL A 36 19.65 -42.40 -23.94
C VAL A 36 21.00 -41.93 -24.46
N LYS A 37 21.46 -42.49 -25.58
CA LYS A 37 22.64 -42.01 -26.33
C LYS A 37 22.35 -40.61 -26.91
N ARG A 38 23.07 -39.58 -26.46
CA ARG A 38 23.09 -38.25 -27.09
C ARG A 38 23.89 -38.30 -28.39
N GLY A 39 23.29 -37.84 -29.48
CA GLY A 39 24.02 -37.53 -30.73
C GLY A 39 24.92 -36.30 -30.58
N PRO A 40 25.85 -36.07 -31.52
CA PRO A 40 26.82 -34.99 -31.45
C PRO A 40 26.15 -33.61 -31.46
N TYR A 41 26.69 -32.73 -30.60
CA TYR A 41 26.25 -31.34 -30.45
C TYR A 41 26.53 -30.53 -31.71
N VAL A 42 25.48 -29.99 -32.32
CA VAL A 42 25.58 -28.99 -33.40
C VAL A 42 25.38 -27.61 -32.76
N PRO A 43 26.40 -26.73 -32.74
CA PRO A 43 26.24 -25.38 -32.20
C PRO A 43 25.20 -24.61 -33.04
N LYS A 44 24.11 -24.17 -32.40
CA LYS A 44 23.19 -23.21 -33.04
C LYS A 44 23.92 -21.88 -33.25
N PRO A 45 23.74 -21.21 -34.42
CA PRO A 45 24.23 -19.86 -34.61
C PRO A 45 23.70 -18.94 -33.50
N PRO A 46 24.51 -18.00 -33.00
CA PRO A 46 24.08 -17.07 -31.97
C PRO A 46 22.88 -16.27 -32.49
N VAL A 47 21.73 -16.45 -31.84
CA VAL A 47 20.59 -15.57 -32.03
C VAL A 47 21.03 -14.19 -31.57
N GLN A 48 21.16 -13.23 -32.49
CA GLN A 48 21.29 -11.82 -32.13
C GLN A 48 20.05 -11.45 -31.31
N LYS A 49 20.21 -11.37 -30.00
CA LYS A 49 19.21 -10.76 -29.14
C LYS A 49 19.16 -9.28 -29.53
N PRO A 50 17.97 -8.73 -29.85
CA PRO A 50 17.79 -7.29 -29.86
C PRO A 50 18.33 -6.73 -28.53
N PRO A 51 19.00 -5.57 -28.54
CA PRO A 51 19.35 -4.91 -27.29
C PRO A 51 18.07 -4.79 -26.44
N PRO A 52 18.13 -5.04 -25.12
CA PRO A 52 17.00 -4.79 -24.26
C PRO A 52 16.55 -3.34 -24.46
N PRO A 53 15.24 -3.06 -24.49
CA PRO A 53 14.75 -1.69 -24.45
C PRO A 53 15.48 -0.94 -23.32
N SER A 54 15.88 0.30 -23.58
CA SER A 54 16.39 1.16 -22.52
C SER A 54 15.35 1.18 -21.40
N ASP A 55 15.79 0.95 -20.17
CA ASP A 55 14.94 1.04 -18.98
C ASP A 55 14.54 2.52 -18.68
N ASP A 56 15.02 3.48 -19.48
CA ASP A 56 14.77 4.92 -19.33
C ASP A 56 13.47 5.42 -20.02
N GLU A 57 12.84 4.61 -20.87
CA GLU A 57 11.58 4.98 -21.51
C GLU A 57 10.38 4.71 -20.57
N PRO A 58 9.39 5.63 -20.48
CA PRO A 58 8.19 5.41 -19.67
C PRO A 58 7.49 4.09 -20.03
N PHE A 59 7.13 3.30 -19.02
CA PHE A 59 6.41 2.06 -19.24
C PHE A 59 5.02 2.34 -19.84
N THR A 60 4.76 1.83 -21.05
CA THR A 60 3.57 2.16 -21.84
C THR A 60 2.34 1.27 -21.57
N TYR A 61 2.38 0.43 -20.53
CA TYR A 61 1.30 -0.53 -20.19
C TYR A 61 0.83 -1.38 -21.38
N PRO A 62 1.75 -2.06 -22.11
CA PRO A 62 1.41 -2.77 -23.33
C PRO A 62 0.54 -4.00 -23.03
N VAL A 63 -0.52 -4.20 -23.81
CA VAL A 63 -1.35 -5.42 -23.74
C VAL A 63 -0.93 -6.36 -24.87
N PRO A 64 -0.75 -7.67 -24.62
CA PRO A 64 -0.45 -8.63 -25.69
C PRO A 64 -1.57 -8.65 -26.74
N SER A 65 -1.22 -8.64 -28.02
CA SER A 65 -2.18 -8.72 -29.13
C SER A 65 -2.93 -10.05 -29.21
N GLU A 66 -2.37 -11.10 -28.60
CA GLU A 66 -2.95 -12.43 -28.49
C GLU A 66 -2.65 -13.04 -27.12
N GLN A 67 -3.49 -13.99 -26.67
CA GLN A 67 -3.23 -14.70 -25.43
C GLN A 67 -2.07 -15.68 -25.62
N THR A 68 -1.21 -15.78 -24.60
CA THR A 68 -0.20 -16.85 -24.53
C THR A 68 -0.71 -17.94 -23.61
N GLU A 69 -0.49 -19.21 -23.97
CA GLU A 69 -0.75 -20.33 -23.06
C GLU A 69 0.17 -20.27 -21.84
N TRP A 70 -0.35 -20.72 -20.70
CA TRP A 70 0.41 -20.85 -19.46
C TRP A 70 1.61 -21.77 -19.69
N ASN A 71 2.81 -21.32 -19.31
CA ASN A 71 4.05 -22.04 -19.60
C ASN A 71 4.48 -23.05 -18.52
N GLY A 72 3.69 -23.20 -17.46
CA GLY A 72 3.95 -24.12 -16.35
C GLY A 72 2.69 -24.66 -15.69
N TYR A 73 2.86 -25.75 -14.97
CA TYR A 73 1.82 -26.40 -14.18
C TYR A 73 2.41 -26.95 -12.87
N ASN A 74 1.74 -26.71 -11.74
CA ASN A 74 2.18 -27.17 -10.42
C ASN A 74 1.09 -28.04 -9.78
N THR A 75 1.39 -29.33 -9.59
CA THR A 75 0.48 -30.33 -9.02
C THR A 75 0.39 -30.27 -7.49
N ASN A 76 1.23 -29.45 -6.83
CA ASN A 76 1.16 -29.29 -5.39
C ASN A 76 -0.14 -28.58 -4.99
N ARG A 77 -0.48 -28.71 -3.71
CA ARG A 77 -1.71 -28.19 -3.15
C ARG A 77 -1.45 -27.30 -1.94
N ILE A 78 -2.24 -26.26 -1.80
CA ILE A 78 -2.34 -25.42 -0.60
C ILE A 78 -3.77 -25.58 -0.07
N HIS A 79 -3.94 -26.04 1.16
CA HIS A 79 -5.26 -26.32 1.77
C HIS A 79 -6.22 -27.12 0.85
N ASN A 80 -5.70 -28.18 0.23
CA ASN A 80 -6.39 -29.06 -0.74
C ASN A 80 -6.72 -28.45 -2.11
N LYS A 81 -6.41 -27.18 -2.35
CA LYS A 81 -6.53 -26.53 -3.64
C LYS A 81 -5.25 -26.69 -4.44
N GLU A 82 -5.38 -27.12 -5.69
CA GLU A 82 -4.25 -27.30 -6.59
C GLU A 82 -3.72 -25.96 -7.11
N ILE A 83 -2.39 -25.82 -7.20
CA ILE A 83 -1.75 -24.61 -7.72
C ILE A 83 -2.03 -24.44 -9.22
N GLY A 84 -1.92 -25.53 -9.98
CA GLY A 84 -2.36 -25.61 -11.36
C GLY A 84 -1.52 -24.78 -12.32
N LYS A 85 -2.19 -24.16 -13.31
CA LYS A 85 -1.55 -23.42 -14.40
C LYS A 85 -0.89 -22.13 -13.90
N MET A 86 0.30 -21.84 -14.43
CA MET A 86 1.06 -20.65 -14.06
C MET A 86 1.98 -20.16 -15.17
N PHE A 87 2.36 -18.88 -15.09
CA PHE A 87 3.52 -18.35 -15.79
C PHE A 87 4.72 -18.35 -14.87
N THR A 88 5.87 -18.76 -15.38
CA THR A 88 7.14 -18.76 -14.65
C THR A 88 8.19 -17.88 -15.32
N GLN A 89 9.02 -17.24 -14.49
CA GLN A 89 10.30 -16.68 -14.89
C GLN A 89 11.35 -17.03 -13.84
N GLU A 90 12.60 -17.15 -14.26
CA GLU A 90 13.72 -17.51 -13.39
C GLU A 90 14.95 -16.62 -13.62
N SER A 91 15.70 -16.43 -12.54
CA SER A 91 17.06 -15.90 -12.51
C SER A 91 17.94 -16.88 -11.73
N ASP A 92 19.22 -16.54 -11.55
CA ASP A 92 20.13 -17.33 -10.72
C ASP A 92 19.70 -17.35 -9.24
N ALA A 93 19.03 -16.29 -8.77
CA ALA A 93 18.65 -16.14 -7.37
C ALA A 93 17.19 -16.49 -7.07
N LEU A 94 16.28 -16.28 -8.02
CA LEU A 94 14.84 -16.36 -7.78
C LEU A 94 14.12 -17.16 -8.88
N ARG A 95 12.98 -17.74 -8.52
CA ARG A 95 11.90 -18.11 -9.45
C ARG A 95 10.65 -17.34 -9.05
N ILE A 96 9.89 -16.88 -10.03
CA ILE A 96 8.54 -16.35 -9.80
C ILE A 96 7.49 -17.22 -10.47
N GLU A 97 6.30 -17.26 -9.88
CA GLU A 97 5.12 -17.91 -10.43
C GLU A 97 3.93 -16.94 -10.37
N VAL A 98 3.24 -16.76 -11.47
CA VAL A 98 1.95 -16.04 -11.54
C VAL A 98 0.86 -17.11 -11.74
N ARG A 99 0.06 -17.36 -10.70
CA ARG A 99 -0.75 -18.59 -10.57
C ARG A 99 -2.21 -18.38 -10.92
N LYS A 100 -2.70 -19.06 -11.96
CA LYS A 100 -4.06 -18.88 -12.49
C LYS A 100 -5.15 -19.16 -11.45
N GLU A 101 -5.04 -20.29 -10.76
CA GLU A 101 -6.07 -20.75 -9.83
C GLU A 101 -6.09 -19.96 -8.51
N TYR A 102 -5.23 -18.95 -8.39
CA TYR A 102 -5.15 -17.97 -7.30
C TYR A 102 -5.32 -16.55 -7.84
N GLY A 103 -6.14 -16.36 -8.89
CA GLY A 103 -6.43 -15.03 -9.42
C GLY A 103 -5.21 -14.33 -10.05
N ALA A 104 -4.21 -15.09 -10.48
CA ALA A 104 -2.90 -14.59 -10.92
C ALA A 104 -2.03 -13.99 -9.79
N SER A 105 -2.25 -14.37 -8.52
CA SER A 105 -1.34 -14.01 -7.44
C SER A 105 0.11 -14.46 -7.72
N LEU A 106 1.03 -13.61 -7.29
CA LEU A 106 2.46 -13.80 -7.42
C LEU A 106 3.00 -14.66 -6.27
N GLN A 107 3.78 -15.68 -6.61
CA GLN A 107 4.68 -16.37 -5.67
C GLN A 107 6.13 -16.09 -6.06
N ILE A 108 6.99 -15.92 -5.05
CA ILE A 108 8.43 -15.75 -5.19
C ILE A 108 9.10 -16.90 -4.44
N TYR A 109 9.88 -17.69 -5.16
CA TYR A 109 10.71 -18.74 -4.59
C TYR A 109 12.17 -18.27 -4.58
N ASP A 110 12.76 -18.23 -3.39
CA ASP A 110 14.14 -17.86 -3.17
C ASP A 110 15.05 -19.09 -3.23
N LYS A 111 15.91 -19.15 -4.25
CA LYS A 111 16.82 -20.29 -4.48
C LYS A 111 17.96 -20.34 -3.45
N VAL A 112 18.22 -19.24 -2.75
CA VAL A 112 19.28 -19.16 -1.73
C VAL A 112 18.82 -19.80 -0.41
N THR A 113 17.60 -19.48 0.03
CA THR A 113 17.02 -20.06 1.26
C THR A 113 16.22 -21.34 1.00
N ASN A 114 15.93 -21.67 -0.26
CA ASN A 114 15.06 -22.78 -0.68
C ASN A 114 13.63 -22.64 -0.12
N GLN A 115 13.08 -21.42 -0.16
CA GLN A 115 11.78 -21.09 0.43
C GLN A 115 10.84 -20.38 -0.54
N TYR A 116 9.55 -20.69 -0.42
CA TYR A 116 8.48 -19.88 -0.98
C TYR A 116 8.18 -18.73 -0.02
N LEU A 117 8.26 -17.50 -0.52
CA LEU A 117 8.26 -16.31 0.31
C LEU A 117 6.86 -15.73 0.53
N ILE A 118 5.99 -15.75 -0.47
CA ILE A 118 4.62 -15.24 -0.33
C ILE A 118 3.76 -16.29 0.35
N ASN A 119 2.99 -15.87 1.34
CA ASN A 119 2.07 -16.73 2.07
C ASN A 119 0.66 -16.68 1.43
N PHE A 120 0.03 -17.84 1.30
CA PHE A 120 -1.25 -18.12 0.66
C PHE A 120 -2.28 -18.69 1.65
N PHE A 121 -2.06 -18.54 2.96
CA PHE A 121 -3.02 -18.96 3.99
C PHE A 121 -4.32 -18.15 3.89
N ASP A 122 -4.20 -16.84 3.74
CA ASP A 122 -5.32 -15.91 3.59
C ASP A 122 -5.63 -15.73 2.10
N GLN A 123 -6.18 -16.78 1.49
CA GLN A 123 -6.41 -16.82 0.05
C GLN A 123 -7.32 -15.64 -0.36
N GLY A 124 -6.85 -14.82 -1.29
CA GLY A 124 -7.45 -13.53 -1.63
C GLY A 124 -6.63 -12.33 -1.16
N ARG A 125 -5.74 -12.50 -0.19
CA ARG A 125 -4.89 -11.44 0.37
C ARG A 125 -3.43 -11.87 0.53
N GLU A 126 -2.81 -12.42 -0.52
CA GLU A 126 -1.42 -12.89 -0.43
C GLU A 126 -0.40 -11.77 -0.68
N SER A 127 -0.55 -11.08 -1.81
CA SER A 127 0.25 -9.91 -2.18
C SER A 127 -0.46 -9.10 -3.25
N GLY A 128 -0.11 -7.82 -3.38
CA GLY A 128 -0.64 -6.96 -4.44
C GLY A 128 -1.26 -5.70 -3.87
N MET A 129 -2.45 -5.35 -4.37
CA MET A 129 -3.15 -4.14 -3.98
C MET A 129 -4.54 -4.49 -3.46
N SER A 130 -4.92 -3.86 -2.36
CA SER A 130 -6.22 -3.97 -1.75
C SER A 130 -6.79 -2.57 -1.55
N SER A 131 -8.01 -2.35 -2.06
CA SER A 131 -8.57 -1.01 -2.27
C SER A 131 -9.85 -0.85 -1.47
N TYR A 132 -10.04 0.25 -0.76
CA TYR A 132 -11.16 0.43 0.17
C TYR A 132 -11.98 1.67 -0.15
N SER A 133 -13.29 1.58 0.04
CA SER A 133 -14.23 2.71 -0.06
C SER A 133 -15.59 2.38 0.54
N GLY A 134 -16.41 3.38 0.86
CA GLY A 134 -17.81 3.19 1.25
C GLY A 134 -17.99 2.43 2.56
N VAL A 135 -17.04 2.55 3.50
CA VAL A 135 -17.17 2.01 4.87
C VAL A 135 -18.37 2.63 5.59
N GLU A 136 -18.70 3.88 5.26
CA GLU A 136 -19.87 4.59 5.75
C GLU A 136 -21.20 3.99 5.29
N ASP A 137 -21.20 3.22 4.20
CA ASP A 137 -22.39 2.63 3.59
C ASP A 137 -22.61 1.20 4.10
N ILE A 138 -23.12 1.12 5.34
CA ILE A 138 -23.61 -0.15 5.88
C ILE A 138 -24.99 -0.46 5.27
N PRO A 139 -25.25 -1.67 4.75
CA PRO A 139 -24.36 -2.83 4.71
C PRO A 139 -24.01 -3.24 3.27
N PHE A 140 -22.91 -2.73 2.71
CA PHE A 140 -22.36 -3.33 1.49
C PHE A 140 -21.87 -4.78 1.73
N SER A 141 -21.54 -5.16 2.98
CA SER A 141 -21.09 -6.50 3.36
C SER A 141 -21.86 -7.07 4.56
N ASP A 142 -22.69 -8.09 4.32
CA ASP A 142 -23.46 -8.77 5.38
C ASP A 142 -23.36 -10.31 5.37
N ASP A 143 -22.76 -10.92 4.34
CA ASP A 143 -22.64 -12.38 4.19
C ASP A 143 -21.36 -12.97 4.80
N SER A 144 -20.26 -12.21 4.91
CA SER A 144 -19.15 -12.54 5.83
C SER A 144 -19.25 -11.71 7.12
N PRO A 145 -19.72 -12.30 8.24
CA PRO A 145 -19.85 -11.58 9.51
C PRO A 145 -18.53 -11.01 10.04
N ARG A 146 -17.40 -11.62 9.65
CA ARG A 146 -16.05 -11.17 10.02
C ARG A 146 -15.68 -9.83 9.38
N TRP A 147 -16.22 -9.53 8.19
CA TRP A 147 -15.87 -8.37 7.38
C TRP A 147 -17.03 -7.37 7.23
N LYS A 148 -18.01 -7.44 8.13
CA LYS A 148 -19.13 -6.48 8.17
C LYS A 148 -18.60 -5.05 8.34
N GLY A 149 -19.02 -4.16 7.45
CA GLY A 149 -18.68 -2.73 7.50
C GLY A 149 -17.32 -2.36 6.91
N ILE A 150 -16.63 -3.26 6.19
CA ILE A 150 -15.37 -2.93 5.51
C ILE A 150 -15.56 -2.12 4.21
N GLY A 151 -16.79 -2.05 3.70
CA GLY A 151 -17.11 -1.38 2.43
C GLY A 151 -16.65 -2.18 1.20
N TYR A 152 -16.38 -1.48 0.10
CA TYR A 152 -15.75 -2.05 -1.08
C TYR A 152 -14.35 -2.55 -0.74
N ASN A 153 -14.04 -3.79 -1.14
CA ASN A 153 -12.67 -4.31 -1.15
C ASN A 153 -12.47 -5.27 -2.34
N PRO A 154 -12.20 -4.75 -3.55
CA PRO A 154 -11.98 -5.54 -4.75
C PRO A 154 -10.57 -6.13 -4.75
N LEU A 155 -10.48 -7.46 -4.85
CA LEU A 155 -9.20 -8.17 -4.86
C LEU A 155 -9.04 -9.03 -6.11
N GLN A 156 -7.82 -9.00 -6.66
CA GLN A 156 -7.43 -9.86 -7.78
C GLN A 156 -7.31 -11.33 -7.35
N ALA A 157 -6.88 -11.61 -6.12
CA ALA A 157 -6.59 -12.97 -5.71
C ALA A 157 -7.85 -13.79 -5.40
N GLY A 158 -8.92 -13.15 -4.94
CA GLY A 158 -10.15 -13.83 -4.58
C GLY A 158 -11.00 -13.13 -3.52
N ASP A 159 -11.87 -13.90 -2.88
CA ASP A 159 -12.77 -13.47 -1.80
C ASP A 159 -12.57 -14.30 -0.51
N ASP A 160 -13.26 -13.93 0.58
CA ASP A 160 -13.19 -14.62 1.89
C ASP A 160 -13.71 -16.07 1.83
N GLY A 161 -14.44 -16.42 0.77
CA GLY A 161 -14.87 -17.79 0.46
C GLY A 161 -13.79 -18.67 -0.19
N GLY A 162 -12.63 -18.10 -0.52
CA GLY A 162 -11.56 -18.82 -1.23
C GLY A 162 -11.83 -19.01 -2.72
N ASN A 163 -12.74 -18.23 -3.31
CA ASN A 163 -12.96 -18.25 -4.75
C ASN A 163 -11.87 -17.42 -5.44
N PRO A 164 -11.16 -17.92 -6.47
CA PRO A 164 -10.21 -17.11 -7.21
C PRO A 164 -10.91 -16.18 -8.19
N ALA A 165 -10.35 -14.99 -8.42
CA ALA A 165 -10.88 -14.10 -9.44
C ALA A 165 -10.71 -14.70 -10.85
N PRO A 166 -11.69 -14.50 -11.76
CA PRO A 166 -11.57 -14.97 -13.12
C PRO A 166 -10.50 -14.19 -13.90
N ILE A 167 -9.61 -14.94 -14.55
CA ILE A 167 -8.64 -14.39 -15.51
C ILE A 167 -9.33 -14.19 -16.85
N LEU A 168 -9.41 -12.93 -17.29
CA LEU A 168 -10.04 -12.53 -18.55
C LEU A 168 -9.06 -12.55 -19.72
N TYR A 169 -7.78 -12.29 -19.45
CA TYR A 169 -6.74 -12.26 -20.46
C TYR A 169 -5.36 -12.49 -19.82
N GLN A 170 -4.46 -13.12 -20.56
CA GLN A 170 -3.11 -13.40 -20.10
C GLN A 170 -2.14 -13.52 -21.28
N GLY A 171 -0.87 -13.24 -21.05
CA GLY A 171 0.15 -13.46 -22.06
C GLY A 171 1.52 -12.97 -21.65
N ILE A 172 2.47 -13.03 -22.59
CA ILE A 172 3.80 -12.44 -22.42
C ILE A 172 3.97 -11.32 -23.43
N VAL A 173 4.38 -10.13 -22.97
CA VAL A 173 4.63 -8.96 -23.83
C VAL A 173 5.91 -8.27 -23.41
N ASN A 174 6.86 -8.12 -24.35
CA ASN A 174 8.17 -7.49 -24.10
C ASN A 174 8.92 -8.08 -22.88
N GLY A 175 8.74 -9.39 -22.65
CA GLY A 175 9.31 -10.13 -21.54
C GLY A 175 8.63 -9.90 -20.18
N TRP A 176 7.48 -9.22 -20.15
CA TRP A 176 6.62 -9.13 -18.96
C TRP A 176 5.55 -10.20 -19.03
N ILE A 177 5.28 -10.86 -17.90
CA ILE A 177 4.06 -11.64 -17.71
C ILE A 177 2.91 -10.66 -17.53
N TYR A 178 1.91 -10.71 -18.39
CA TYR A 178 0.69 -9.91 -18.30
C TYR A 178 -0.49 -10.77 -17.88
N THR A 179 -1.30 -10.28 -16.93
CA THR A 179 -2.62 -10.85 -16.64
C THR A 179 -3.64 -9.75 -16.42
N LYS A 180 -4.90 -10.04 -16.77
CA LYS A 180 -6.08 -9.23 -16.50
C LYS A 180 -7.11 -10.09 -15.77
N ALA A 181 -7.47 -9.68 -14.55
CA ALA A 181 -8.51 -10.31 -13.76
C ALA A 181 -9.68 -9.35 -13.53
N GLN A 182 -10.89 -9.89 -13.37
CA GLN A 182 -12.00 -9.12 -12.81
C GLN A 182 -12.07 -9.40 -11.31
N CYS A 183 -11.93 -8.38 -10.48
CA CYS A 183 -11.84 -8.56 -9.04
C CYS A 183 -13.13 -9.13 -8.44
N LEU A 184 -12.95 -9.95 -7.41
CA LEU A 184 -14.03 -10.34 -6.51
C LEU A 184 -14.12 -9.36 -5.34
N SER A 185 -15.30 -9.29 -4.73
CA SER A 185 -15.50 -8.55 -3.50
C SER A 185 -15.03 -9.39 -2.31
N TRP A 186 -13.95 -8.95 -1.65
CA TRP A 186 -13.40 -9.62 -0.47
C TRP A 186 -14.41 -9.97 0.61
N PRO A 187 -15.28 -9.04 1.09
CA PRO A 187 -16.14 -9.34 2.23
C PRO A 187 -17.33 -10.26 1.91
N HIS A 188 -17.35 -10.88 0.74
CA HIS A 188 -18.35 -11.83 0.31
C HIS A 188 -17.75 -13.24 0.17
N MET A 189 -18.60 -14.27 0.17
CA MET A 189 -18.16 -15.66 0.03
C MET A 189 -18.73 -16.36 -1.22
N ASP A 190 -19.52 -15.64 -2.01
CA ASP A 190 -20.31 -16.15 -3.14
C ASP A 190 -19.68 -15.85 -4.51
N ALA A 191 -18.37 -15.56 -4.56
CA ALA A 191 -17.65 -15.16 -5.78
C ALA A 191 -18.23 -13.90 -6.45
N ARG A 192 -18.62 -12.91 -5.63
CA ARG A 192 -19.21 -11.65 -6.11
C ARG A 192 -18.26 -10.84 -6.97
N LEU A 193 -18.53 -10.78 -8.26
CA LEU A 193 -17.78 -9.93 -9.19
C LEU A 193 -18.06 -8.45 -8.93
N LEU A 194 -16.99 -7.66 -8.93
CA LEU A 194 -17.08 -6.20 -8.91
C LEU A 194 -16.71 -5.64 -10.28
N PRO A 195 -17.18 -4.42 -10.63
CA PRO A 195 -16.78 -3.73 -11.86
C PRO A 195 -15.37 -3.11 -11.70
N PHE A 196 -14.42 -3.94 -11.27
CA PHE A 196 -13.02 -3.62 -11.04
C PHE A 196 -12.17 -4.62 -11.83
N PHE A 197 -11.25 -4.10 -12.62
CA PHE A 197 -10.37 -4.88 -13.48
C PHE A 197 -8.94 -4.60 -13.07
N TYR A 198 -8.26 -5.66 -12.66
CA TYR A 198 -6.87 -5.61 -12.23
C TYR A 198 -5.99 -6.18 -13.33
N GLU A 199 -5.16 -5.32 -13.90
CA GLU A 199 -4.13 -5.71 -14.84
C GLU A 199 -2.77 -5.59 -14.19
N GLN A 200 -1.95 -6.62 -14.32
CA GLN A 200 -0.59 -6.61 -13.81
C GLN A 200 0.43 -7.04 -14.86
N TRP A 201 1.61 -6.44 -14.77
CA TRP A 201 2.79 -6.81 -15.52
C TRP A 201 3.89 -7.17 -14.53
N VAL A 202 4.34 -8.42 -14.55
CA VAL A 202 5.40 -8.92 -13.66
C VAL A 202 6.65 -9.26 -14.48
N LYS A 203 7.82 -8.81 -14.00
CA LYS A 203 9.10 -9.16 -14.62
C LYS A 203 10.18 -9.38 -13.57
N LEU A 204 10.88 -10.50 -13.69
CA LEU A 204 12.02 -10.85 -12.87
C LEU A 204 13.32 -10.33 -13.52
N LYS A 205 14.13 -9.60 -12.75
CA LYS A 205 15.47 -9.14 -13.13
C LYS A 205 16.46 -9.39 -11.99
N GLY A 206 17.28 -10.43 -12.12
CA GLY A 206 18.24 -10.80 -11.08
C GLY A 206 17.53 -11.11 -9.76
N ASN A 207 17.78 -10.31 -8.73
CA ASN A 207 17.17 -10.43 -7.41
C ASN A 207 15.95 -9.52 -7.18
N LYS A 208 15.40 -8.93 -8.25
CA LYS A 208 14.32 -7.95 -8.20
C LYS A 208 13.11 -8.44 -8.99
N VAL A 209 11.93 -8.32 -8.41
CA VAL A 209 10.65 -8.59 -9.09
C VAL A 209 9.91 -7.28 -9.24
N HIS A 210 9.84 -6.79 -10.47
CA HIS A 210 9.13 -5.55 -10.79
C HIS A 210 7.67 -5.87 -11.10
N VAL A 211 6.77 -5.08 -10.54
CA VAL A 211 5.33 -5.17 -10.81
C VAL A 211 4.80 -3.81 -11.22
N LYS A 212 4.10 -3.78 -12.35
CA LYS A 212 3.27 -2.64 -12.78
C LYS A 212 1.82 -3.06 -12.70
N VAL A 213 0.94 -2.14 -12.33
CA VAL A 213 -0.48 -2.39 -12.13
C VAL A 213 -1.29 -1.31 -12.80
N ARG A 214 -2.38 -1.72 -13.44
CA ARG A 214 -3.49 -0.86 -13.83
C ARG A 214 -4.77 -1.37 -13.19
N LEU A 215 -5.33 -0.61 -12.27
CA LEU A 215 -6.66 -0.84 -11.70
C LEU A 215 -7.65 0.05 -12.45
N THR A 216 -8.61 -0.55 -13.15
CA THR A 216 -9.70 0.18 -13.82
C THR A 216 -11.01 -0.19 -13.16
N HIS A 217 -11.81 0.79 -12.77
CA HIS A 217 -13.10 0.51 -12.14
C HIS A 217 -14.19 1.48 -12.51
N ARG A 218 -15.43 1.01 -12.38
CA ARG A 218 -16.65 1.77 -12.63
C ARG A 218 -17.78 1.30 -11.70
N ARG A 219 -17.81 1.85 -10.50
CA ARG A 219 -18.87 1.61 -9.50
C ARG A 219 -20.19 2.21 -9.99
N GLY A 220 -21.27 1.43 -9.86
CA GLY A 220 -22.60 1.83 -10.32
C GLY A 220 -23.32 2.83 -9.41
N ASP A 221 -22.90 2.94 -8.15
CA ASP A 221 -23.51 3.83 -7.15
C ASP A 221 -23.27 5.33 -7.42
N ASN A 222 -22.17 5.67 -8.10
CA ASN A 222 -21.73 7.03 -8.38
C ASN A 222 -21.55 7.94 -7.15
N VAL A 223 -21.45 7.36 -5.95
CA VAL A 223 -21.33 8.10 -4.69
C VAL A 223 -19.90 8.59 -4.47
N PHE A 224 -19.77 9.83 -3.98
CA PHE A 224 -18.50 10.39 -3.50
C PHE A 224 -18.25 9.90 -2.07
N HIS A 225 -17.39 8.90 -1.91
CA HIS A 225 -17.03 8.39 -0.59
C HIS A 225 -15.90 9.19 0.04
N ASN A 226 -15.85 9.10 1.37
CA ASN A 226 -14.71 9.60 2.11
C ASN A 226 -13.41 8.90 1.68
N ALA A 227 -12.30 9.62 1.81
CA ALA A 227 -11.00 9.02 1.58
C ALA A 227 -10.80 7.86 2.55
N SER A 228 -10.43 6.72 2.02
CA SER A 228 -10.19 5.51 2.80
C SER A 228 -8.73 5.14 2.77
N GLN A 229 -8.29 4.47 3.83
CA GLN A 229 -6.97 3.87 3.88
C GLN A 229 -6.91 2.70 2.91
N GLN A 230 -5.87 2.68 2.09
CA GLN A 230 -5.63 1.65 1.08
C GLN A 230 -4.53 0.69 1.52
N GLU A 231 -4.25 -0.34 0.73
CA GLU A 231 -3.17 -1.31 0.96
C GLU A 231 -2.38 -1.49 -0.35
N TRP A 232 -1.56 -0.50 -0.72
CA TRP A 232 -0.95 -0.38 -2.06
C TRP A 232 0.55 -0.07 -2.05
N PRO A 233 1.41 -1.08 -2.18
CA PRO A 233 1.13 -2.52 -2.15
C PRO A 233 1.07 -3.08 -0.71
N MET A 234 0.58 -4.31 -0.59
CA MET A 234 0.76 -5.18 0.56
C MET A 234 1.41 -6.52 0.17
N MET A 235 1.99 -7.19 1.16
CA MET A 235 2.43 -8.58 1.02
C MET A 235 2.38 -9.33 2.36
N MET A 236 2.05 -10.61 2.29
CA MET A 236 2.15 -11.56 3.39
C MET A 236 3.35 -12.49 3.15
N ILE A 237 4.29 -12.49 4.07
CA ILE A 237 5.53 -13.26 3.99
C ILE A 237 5.46 -14.49 4.89
N ASN A 238 5.78 -15.63 4.32
CA ASN A 238 5.74 -16.93 4.97
C ASN A 238 6.86 -17.11 6.02
N GLY A 239 6.50 -17.56 7.23
CA GLY A 239 7.41 -18.06 8.28
C GLY A 239 8.33 -17.03 8.95
N ALA A 240 8.61 -15.93 8.26
CA ALA A 240 9.41 -14.83 8.75
C ALA A 240 8.67 -14.00 9.80
N LYS A 241 9.42 -13.38 10.72
CA LYS A 241 8.87 -12.70 11.90
C LYS A 241 9.45 -11.31 12.16
N THR A 242 10.62 -11.00 11.60
CA THR A 242 11.26 -9.71 11.84
C THR A 242 10.99 -8.77 10.69
N VAL A 243 10.37 -7.63 11.00
CA VAL A 243 10.15 -6.52 10.07
C VAL A 243 11.29 -5.51 10.23
N ARG A 244 11.79 -4.98 9.12
CA ARG A 244 12.79 -3.91 9.04
C ARG A 244 12.25 -2.71 8.28
N PHE A 245 12.56 -1.51 8.76
CA PHE A 245 12.20 -0.26 8.11
C PHE A 245 13.08 0.90 8.61
N TYR A 246 13.02 2.04 7.94
CA TYR A 246 13.69 3.25 8.37
C TYR A 246 12.69 4.39 8.62
N ASN A 247 12.58 4.81 9.87
CA ASN A 247 11.81 5.98 10.31
C ASN A 247 12.68 6.96 11.13
N GLY A 248 13.98 7.03 10.81
CA GLY A 248 14.93 7.95 11.47
C GLY A 248 14.96 9.34 10.81
N SER A 249 15.76 10.25 11.39
CA SER A 249 15.89 11.65 10.96
C SER A 249 16.94 11.90 9.86
N GLN A 250 17.65 10.87 9.41
CA GLN A 250 18.68 10.94 8.37
C GLN A 250 18.39 9.94 7.24
N PRO A 251 17.23 10.05 6.57
CA PRO A 251 16.87 9.11 5.51
C PRO A 251 17.86 9.16 4.36
N PHE A 252 18.04 8.03 3.68
CA PHE A 252 18.91 7.91 2.52
C PHE A 252 20.41 8.08 2.80
N THR A 253 20.83 7.93 4.06
CA THR A 253 22.26 8.01 4.46
C THR A 253 22.89 6.67 4.79
N GLY A 254 22.09 5.60 4.88
CA GLY A 254 22.55 4.31 5.38
C GLY A 254 22.52 4.21 6.91
N ALA A 255 21.97 5.19 7.62
CA ALA A 255 21.76 5.13 9.07
C ALA A 255 20.99 3.86 9.48
N PRO A 256 21.23 3.29 10.68
CA PRO A 256 20.64 2.02 11.10
C PRO A 256 19.11 1.98 10.99
N THR A 257 18.57 0.85 10.53
CA THR A 257 17.13 0.58 10.49
C THR A 257 16.59 0.15 11.85
N ALA A 258 15.29 0.35 12.03
CA ALA A 258 14.54 -0.27 13.10
C ALA A 258 14.22 -1.73 12.74
N ALA A 259 14.15 -2.59 13.74
CA ALA A 259 13.73 -3.98 13.59
C ALA A 259 12.77 -4.39 14.71
N THR A 260 11.80 -5.24 14.40
CA THR A 260 10.79 -5.70 15.37
C THR A 260 10.22 -7.05 14.99
N ASN A 261 9.92 -7.87 16.00
CA ASN A 261 9.17 -9.11 15.84
C ASN A 261 7.66 -8.96 16.09
N ALA A 262 7.19 -7.71 16.22
CA ALA A 262 5.81 -7.34 16.50
C ALA A 262 5.21 -7.92 17.79
N ILE A 263 6.04 -8.28 18.78
CA ILE A 263 5.56 -8.72 20.10
C ILE A 263 5.55 -7.51 21.05
N GLU A 264 4.37 -7.13 21.53
CA GLU A 264 4.21 -6.05 22.50
C GLU A 264 4.63 -6.53 23.89
N ARG A 265 4.11 -7.68 24.32
CA ARG A 265 4.45 -8.31 25.61
C ARG A 265 4.05 -9.77 25.62
N ARG A 266 4.58 -10.51 26.59
CA ARG A 266 4.12 -11.87 26.92
C ARG A 266 3.13 -11.82 28.09
N ASN A 267 2.11 -12.67 28.04
CA ASN A 267 1.15 -12.87 29.11
C ASN A 267 1.07 -14.37 29.43
N GLY A 268 2.00 -14.86 30.27
CA GLY A 268 2.20 -16.30 30.43
C GLY A 268 2.71 -16.93 29.13
N ASP A 269 1.99 -17.95 28.65
CA ASP A 269 2.26 -18.63 27.38
C ASP A 269 1.69 -17.90 26.15
N ASP A 270 0.86 -16.86 26.36
CA ASP A 270 0.27 -16.06 25.30
C ASP A 270 1.12 -14.85 24.91
N TYR A 271 0.92 -14.39 23.68
CA TYR A 271 1.57 -13.21 23.12
C TYR A 271 0.55 -12.12 22.86
N VAL A 272 0.83 -10.91 23.37
CA VAL A 272 0.16 -9.70 22.89
C VAL A 272 1.01 -9.14 21.77
N LEU A 273 0.40 -9.02 20.59
CA LEU A 273 1.07 -8.57 19.36
C LEU A 273 0.84 -7.08 19.15
N HIS A 274 1.71 -6.43 18.38
CA HIS A 274 1.49 -5.07 17.92
C HIS A 274 0.20 -5.02 17.08
N GLN A 275 -0.53 -3.91 17.18
CA GLN A 275 -1.67 -3.61 16.33
C GLN A 275 -1.22 -3.28 14.91
N GLY A 276 -2.12 -3.41 13.94
CA GLY A 276 -1.92 -2.97 12.55
C GLY A 276 -1.94 -1.44 12.34
N THR A 277 -1.74 -0.64 13.39
CA THR A 277 -1.80 0.84 13.34
C THR A 277 -0.73 1.40 12.40
N PRO A 278 -1.10 2.09 11.31
CA PRO A 278 -0.13 2.67 10.40
C PRO A 278 0.67 3.81 11.03
N PHE A 279 1.88 4.01 10.53
CA PHE A 279 2.81 5.03 11.00
C PHE A 279 3.65 5.58 9.84
N GLY A 280 4.29 6.73 10.07
CA GLY A 280 5.19 7.36 9.11
C GLY A 280 6.57 6.70 9.08
N GLN A 281 7.15 6.57 7.90
CA GLN A 281 8.54 6.18 7.68
C GLN A 281 9.24 7.18 6.76
N THR A 282 10.57 7.21 6.78
CA THR A 282 11.36 8.23 6.07
C THR A 282 12.11 7.69 4.86
N GLU A 283 12.12 6.37 4.67
CA GLU A 283 12.48 5.70 3.43
C GLU A 283 11.30 4.88 2.91
N PRO A 284 11.04 4.87 1.58
CA PRO A 284 9.81 4.30 1.01
C PRO A 284 9.88 2.77 0.83
N TRP A 285 10.24 2.04 1.88
CA TRP A 285 10.31 0.58 1.87
C TRP A 285 10.12 -0.03 3.25
N GLN A 286 9.63 -1.27 3.28
CA GLN A 286 9.74 -2.16 4.45
C GLN A 286 10.27 -3.51 3.99
N GLY A 287 10.96 -4.22 4.88
CA GLY A 287 11.51 -5.53 4.59
C GLY A 287 11.17 -6.55 5.66
N VAL A 288 11.21 -7.82 5.29
CA VAL A 288 10.96 -8.94 6.20
C VAL A 288 12.15 -9.91 6.13
N GLU A 289 12.75 -10.22 7.27
CA GLU A 289 13.91 -11.13 7.35
C GLU A 289 13.51 -12.57 7.04
N ILE A 290 14.08 -13.15 5.97
CA ILE A 290 13.79 -14.52 5.50
C ILE A 290 14.98 -15.48 5.75
N GLY A 291 16.07 -14.97 6.32
CA GLY A 291 17.25 -15.77 6.63
C GLY A 291 18.39 -14.92 7.17
N ALA A 292 19.52 -15.59 7.47
CA ALA A 292 20.72 -14.90 7.93
C ALA A 292 21.20 -13.89 6.87
N ASN A 293 21.25 -12.60 7.24
CA ASN A 293 21.61 -11.50 6.36
C ASN A 293 20.82 -11.46 5.05
N ARG A 294 19.54 -11.87 5.08
CA ARG A 294 18.68 -11.92 3.90
C ARG A 294 17.25 -11.52 4.23
N LEU A 295 16.69 -10.64 3.44
CA LEU A 295 15.33 -10.14 3.56
C LEU A 295 14.66 -10.02 2.18
N ILE A 296 13.34 -9.98 2.19
CA ILE A 296 12.53 -9.50 1.07
C ILE A 296 12.06 -8.08 1.39
N GLY A 297 12.54 -7.10 0.63
CA GLY A 297 12.14 -5.70 0.72
C GLY A 297 11.04 -5.38 -0.28
N LEU A 298 10.04 -4.62 0.15
CA LEU A 298 8.98 -4.08 -0.69
C LEU A 298 9.16 -2.57 -0.82
N TYR A 299 9.39 -2.11 -2.04
CA TYR A 299 9.50 -0.70 -2.39
C TYR A 299 8.33 -0.30 -3.29
N CYS A 300 7.78 0.90 -3.06
CA CYS A 300 6.84 1.57 -3.95
C CYS A 300 7.10 3.09 -3.87
N PRO A 301 6.99 3.85 -4.97
CA PRO A 301 6.94 5.31 -4.89
C PRO A 301 5.88 5.77 -3.89
N GLY A 302 6.25 6.68 -2.98
CA GLY A 302 5.33 7.22 -1.97
C GLY A 302 5.00 6.28 -0.80
N PHE A 303 5.73 5.19 -0.60
CA PHE A 303 5.53 4.25 0.52
C PHE A 303 6.02 4.83 1.85
N TYR A 304 5.46 5.95 2.31
CA TYR A 304 5.89 6.62 3.55
C TYR A 304 4.91 6.44 4.71
N ARG A 305 3.72 5.86 4.47
CA ARG A 305 2.78 5.49 5.52
C ARG A 305 2.59 3.99 5.50
N ALA A 306 3.05 3.30 6.53
CA ALA A 306 3.18 1.86 6.51
C ALA A 306 2.58 1.21 7.75
N SER A 307 2.22 -0.06 7.65
CA SER A 307 1.92 -0.90 8.81
C SER A 307 2.54 -2.28 8.64
N TYR A 308 2.60 -3.00 9.74
CA TYR A 308 3.00 -4.39 9.76
C TYR A 308 2.22 -5.15 10.83
N ASN A 309 2.07 -6.45 10.63
CA ASN A 309 1.51 -7.40 11.60
C ASN A 309 2.21 -8.76 11.44
N VAL A 310 2.38 -9.50 12.53
CA VAL A 310 2.93 -10.86 12.49
C VAL A 310 1.89 -11.79 13.07
N ALA A 311 1.34 -12.70 12.26
CA ALA A 311 0.38 -13.68 12.71
C ALA A 311 1.08 -14.92 13.27
N VAL A 312 0.53 -15.44 14.38
CA VAL A 312 0.90 -16.71 15.00
C VAL A 312 2.43 -16.90 15.18
N PRO A 313 3.17 -15.92 15.76
CA PRO A 313 4.63 -15.93 15.81
C PRO A 313 5.25 -17.07 16.63
N TRP A 314 4.46 -17.85 17.35
CA TRP A 314 4.92 -19.02 18.11
C TRP A 314 5.04 -20.30 17.27
N LEU A 315 4.33 -20.38 16.13
CA LEU A 315 4.48 -21.51 15.21
C LEU A 315 5.74 -21.36 14.34
N ARG A 316 6.24 -22.48 13.84
CA ARG A 316 7.46 -22.58 13.01
C ARG A 316 7.15 -23.05 11.59
N ASP A 317 5.96 -22.71 11.10
CA ASP A 317 5.56 -23.04 9.75
C ASP A 317 6.44 -22.26 8.75
N ASP A 318 7.00 -22.95 7.77
CA ASP A 318 7.91 -22.41 6.75
C ASP A 318 7.46 -22.75 5.33
N TRP A 319 6.19 -23.11 5.16
CA TRP A 319 5.58 -23.47 3.88
C TRP A 319 4.51 -22.46 3.46
N GLU A 320 4.26 -22.34 2.16
CA GLU A 320 3.47 -21.24 1.60
C GLU A 320 1.99 -21.16 2.03
N GLY A 321 1.43 -22.16 2.71
CA GLY A 321 0.11 -22.08 3.36
C GLY A 321 0.16 -22.14 4.89
N GLY A 322 1.32 -21.87 5.48
CA GLY A 322 1.51 -21.90 6.93
C GLY A 322 0.76 -20.79 7.66
N ASN A 323 0.47 -21.01 8.94
CA ASN A 323 -0.23 -20.03 9.78
C ASN A 323 0.67 -18.86 10.17
N THR A 324 1.98 -19.10 10.28
CA THR A 324 2.96 -18.06 10.59
C THR A 324 3.19 -17.19 9.37
N MET A 325 2.79 -15.92 9.45
CA MET A 325 3.05 -14.97 8.36
C MET A 325 3.32 -13.57 8.90
N THR A 326 4.11 -12.79 8.15
CA THR A 326 4.32 -11.36 8.40
C THR A 326 3.67 -10.57 7.29
N TYR A 327 2.67 -9.77 7.64
CA TYR A 327 2.03 -8.80 6.77
C TYR A 327 2.79 -7.46 6.86
N ILE A 328 3.07 -6.86 5.71
CA ILE A 328 3.47 -5.45 5.59
C ILE A 328 2.64 -4.76 4.50
N SER A 329 2.42 -3.46 4.63
CA SER A 329 1.62 -2.72 3.66
C SER A 329 1.87 -1.22 3.67
N ASN A 330 1.74 -0.62 2.49
CA ASN A 330 1.64 0.81 2.31
C ASN A 330 0.18 1.25 2.40
N HIS A 331 -0.06 2.34 3.11
CA HIS A 331 -1.38 2.83 3.45
C HIS A 331 -1.62 4.26 2.98
N PRO A 332 -1.62 4.54 1.66
CA PRO A 332 -2.05 5.84 1.19
C PRO A 332 -3.54 6.03 1.51
N MET A 333 -3.94 7.28 1.72
CA MET A 333 -5.34 7.68 1.90
C MET A 333 -5.84 8.23 0.57
N VAL A 334 -6.90 7.65 0.00
CA VAL A 334 -7.42 8.11 -1.29
C VAL A 334 -8.94 8.03 -1.37
N HIS A 335 -9.53 8.98 -2.10
CA HIS A 335 -10.91 8.88 -2.59
C HIS A 335 -10.97 7.89 -3.75
N LEU A 336 -11.54 6.71 -3.50
CA LEU A 336 -11.84 5.75 -4.57
C LEU A 336 -13.08 6.22 -5.33
N ASP A 337 -12.91 7.23 -6.19
CA ASP A 337 -13.97 7.80 -7.02
C ASP A 337 -14.70 6.71 -7.80
N SER A 338 -15.96 6.96 -8.18
CA SER A 338 -16.81 5.93 -8.78
C SER A 338 -16.26 5.37 -10.10
N GLU A 339 -15.55 6.17 -10.88
CA GLU A 339 -14.94 5.73 -12.13
C GLU A 339 -13.51 6.26 -12.21
N ASN A 340 -12.52 5.36 -12.35
CA ASN A 340 -11.12 5.78 -12.45
C ASN A 340 -10.21 4.68 -13.02
N VAL A 341 -9.00 5.09 -13.44
CA VAL A 341 -7.91 4.22 -13.90
C VAL A 341 -6.65 4.57 -13.14
N TRP A 342 -6.17 3.68 -12.28
CA TRP A 342 -5.00 3.93 -11.43
C TRP A 342 -3.83 3.11 -11.89
N LEU A 343 -2.72 3.81 -12.08
CA LEU A 343 -1.44 3.24 -12.47
C LEU A 343 -0.54 3.21 -11.24
N LYS A 344 -0.03 2.03 -10.90
CA LYS A 344 0.86 1.82 -9.75
C LYS A 344 2.03 0.94 -10.14
N GLU A 345 3.10 1.06 -9.37
CA GLU A 345 4.27 0.22 -9.51
C GLU A 345 4.87 -0.08 -8.15
N TYR A 346 5.46 -1.26 -8.02
CA TYR A 346 6.24 -1.63 -6.86
C TYR A 346 7.29 -2.67 -7.25
N THR A 347 8.27 -2.87 -6.38
CA THR A 347 9.34 -3.85 -6.61
C THR A 347 9.64 -4.59 -5.32
N TYR A 348 9.71 -5.92 -5.44
CA TYR A 348 10.31 -6.77 -4.42
C TYR A 348 11.81 -6.87 -4.68
N VAL A 349 12.64 -6.70 -3.66
CA VAL A 349 14.09 -6.90 -3.71
C VAL A 349 14.46 -7.95 -2.68
N VAL A 350 14.99 -9.08 -3.13
CA VAL A 350 15.40 -10.18 -2.24
C VAL A 350 16.92 -10.18 -2.12
N GLY A 351 17.44 -10.00 -0.91
CA GLY A 351 18.87 -9.77 -0.73
C GLY A 351 19.24 -9.31 0.66
N THR A 352 20.42 -8.70 0.79
CA THR A 352 20.81 -8.02 2.03
C THR A 352 20.02 -6.70 2.18
N GLU A 353 19.96 -6.16 3.41
CA GLU A 353 19.40 -4.83 3.65
C GLU A 353 20.09 -3.75 2.80
N GLN A 354 21.40 -3.86 2.64
CA GLN A 354 22.19 -2.97 1.79
C GLN A 354 21.69 -3.00 0.33
N GLN A 355 21.47 -4.18 -0.25
CA GLN A 355 20.98 -4.29 -1.63
C GLN A 355 19.57 -3.70 -1.81
N VAL A 356 18.72 -3.81 -0.79
CA VAL A 356 17.40 -3.15 -0.81
C VAL A 356 17.56 -1.63 -0.79
N ARG A 357 18.38 -1.10 0.13
CA ARG A 357 18.57 0.36 0.24
C ARG A 357 19.28 0.93 -0.99
N GLU A 358 20.27 0.25 -1.55
CA GLU A 358 20.90 0.64 -2.82
C GLU A 358 19.87 0.77 -3.95
N PHE A 359 18.93 -0.18 -4.06
CA PHE A 359 17.85 -0.07 -5.02
C PHE A 359 16.94 1.13 -4.74
N VAL A 360 16.50 1.29 -3.48
CA VAL A 360 15.61 2.39 -3.06
C VAL A 360 16.24 3.76 -3.30
N TYR A 361 17.53 3.91 -3.01
CA TYR A 361 18.24 5.20 -3.10
C TYR A 361 18.49 5.64 -4.53
N ALA A 362 18.49 4.68 -5.47
CA ALA A 362 18.59 4.95 -6.89
C ALA A 362 17.25 5.41 -7.52
N GLN A 363 16.13 5.34 -6.79
CA GLN A 363 14.83 5.70 -7.35
C GLN A 363 14.57 7.21 -7.29
N PRO A 364 13.77 7.75 -8.23
CA PRO A 364 13.28 9.13 -8.16
C PRO A 364 12.53 9.39 -6.85
N ARG A 365 12.68 10.60 -6.33
CA ARG A 365 12.10 11.02 -5.05
C ARG A 365 11.76 12.50 -5.05
N GLN A 366 10.64 12.82 -4.44
CA GLN A 366 10.21 14.19 -4.19
C GLN A 366 10.85 14.66 -2.87
N ASN A 367 11.82 15.57 -2.96
CA ASN A 367 12.57 16.05 -1.79
C ASN A 367 11.95 17.32 -1.17
N THR A 368 11.11 18.03 -1.92
CA THR A 368 10.43 19.25 -1.47
C THR A 368 8.93 19.17 -1.77
N PRO A 369 8.07 19.84 -1.00
CA PRO A 369 6.67 19.98 -1.38
C PRO A 369 6.59 20.77 -2.68
N ASP A 370 5.95 20.17 -3.69
CA ASP A 370 5.76 20.74 -5.02
C ASP A 370 4.51 20.10 -5.66
N PHE A 371 3.36 20.45 -5.09
CA PHE A 371 2.08 19.87 -5.45
C PHE A 371 1.35 20.81 -6.42
N HIS A 372 1.17 20.34 -7.65
CA HIS A 372 0.27 20.95 -8.61
C HIS A 372 -1.07 20.23 -8.60
N PHE A 373 -2.15 21.00 -8.77
CA PHE A 373 -3.52 20.50 -8.84
C PHE A 373 -4.11 20.81 -10.21
N ARG A 374 -3.50 20.30 -11.28
CA ARG A 374 -3.97 20.49 -12.67
C ARG A 374 -4.65 19.23 -13.16
N LYS A 375 -5.26 19.29 -14.35
CA LYS A 375 -5.82 18.10 -15.01
C LYS A 375 -4.85 16.92 -15.08
N ALA A 376 -3.56 17.19 -15.27
CA ALA A 376 -2.51 16.18 -15.39
C ALA A 376 -2.10 15.56 -14.05
N ASP A 377 -2.31 16.25 -12.92
CA ASP A 377 -1.83 15.82 -11.60
C ASP A 377 -2.96 15.33 -10.67
N GLY A 378 -4.21 15.74 -10.96
CA GLY A 378 -5.36 15.45 -10.11
C GLY A 378 -5.20 16.07 -8.72
N ARG A 379 -5.54 15.30 -7.68
CA ARG A 379 -5.34 15.65 -6.28
C ARG A 379 -3.88 15.51 -5.84
N ASN A 380 -3.02 14.91 -6.67
CA ASN A 380 -1.60 14.74 -6.38
C ASN A 380 -1.32 14.12 -4.99
N GLY A 381 -2.11 13.08 -4.65
CA GLY A 381 -2.04 12.38 -3.37
C GLY A 381 -2.70 13.09 -2.18
N TRP A 382 -3.26 14.29 -2.37
CA TRP A 382 -4.07 14.95 -1.35
C TRP A 382 -5.48 14.36 -1.28
N PHE A 383 -6.10 14.51 -0.12
CA PHE A 383 -7.45 14.04 0.13
C PHE A 383 -8.20 14.95 1.09
N ILE A 384 -9.53 14.83 1.07
CA ILE A 384 -10.45 15.49 1.96
C ILE A 384 -10.67 14.56 3.16
N TRP A 385 -10.45 15.09 4.35
CA TRP A 385 -10.73 14.40 5.61
C TRP A 385 -11.98 14.98 6.27
N ASP A 386 -12.77 14.12 6.90
CA ASP A 386 -13.93 14.48 7.74
C ASP A 386 -15.00 15.34 7.05
N GLY A 387 -15.34 14.98 5.81
CA GLY A 387 -16.55 15.47 5.13
C GLY A 387 -16.34 16.56 4.08
N GLY A 388 -16.56 16.21 2.82
CA GLY A 388 -16.52 17.14 1.70
C GLY A 388 -16.59 16.40 0.37
N TYR A 389 -16.63 17.16 -0.71
CA TYR A 389 -16.59 16.63 -2.06
C TYR A 389 -15.84 17.57 -2.99
N ASP A 390 -15.45 17.05 -4.14
CA ASP A 390 -14.83 17.80 -5.22
C ASP A 390 -15.35 17.30 -6.58
N GLN A 391 -14.63 17.66 -7.65
CA GLN A 391 -14.94 17.32 -9.03
C GLN A 391 -14.67 15.86 -9.46
N LYS A 392 -14.19 14.99 -8.55
CA LYS A 392 -13.69 13.64 -8.82
C LYS A 392 -12.46 13.63 -9.73
N GLU A 393 -11.72 12.53 -9.72
CA GLU A 393 -10.68 12.24 -10.71
C GLU A 393 -11.20 11.34 -11.84
N PRO A 394 -10.69 11.52 -13.08
CA PRO A 394 -9.73 12.54 -13.49
C PRO A 394 -10.35 13.94 -13.50
N PHE A 395 -9.55 14.97 -13.18
CA PHE A 395 -10.01 16.35 -13.18
C PHE A 395 -10.40 16.80 -14.60
N VAL A 396 -11.51 17.55 -14.69
CA VAL A 396 -12.02 18.14 -15.95
C VAL A 396 -11.55 19.58 -16.17
N SER A 397 -11.01 20.22 -15.14
CA SER A 397 -10.43 21.57 -15.17
C SER A 397 -9.17 21.60 -14.32
N ASP A 398 -8.33 22.61 -14.55
CA ASP A 398 -7.25 22.89 -13.61
C ASP A 398 -7.83 23.43 -12.31
N ASN A 399 -7.06 23.29 -11.24
CA ASN A 399 -7.40 23.56 -9.85
C ASN A 399 -8.26 22.45 -9.21
N TRP A 400 -7.95 22.14 -7.96
CA TRP A 400 -8.73 21.26 -7.12
C TRP A 400 -9.73 22.08 -6.32
N LYS A 401 -11.01 22.02 -6.72
CA LYS A 401 -12.09 22.71 -6.02
C LYS A 401 -12.78 21.77 -5.04
N VAL A 402 -12.68 22.09 -3.76
CA VAL A 402 -13.24 21.31 -2.65
C VAL A 402 -14.35 22.10 -1.96
N THR A 403 -15.48 21.45 -1.70
CA THR A 403 -16.53 21.98 -0.81
C THR A 403 -16.57 21.14 0.47
N PHE A 404 -16.37 21.79 1.62
CA PHE A 404 -16.51 21.13 2.90
C PHE A 404 -17.98 21.01 3.28
N THR A 405 -18.36 19.78 3.63
CA THR A 405 -19.72 19.46 4.08
C THR A 405 -19.75 19.07 5.54
N GLY A 406 -18.60 18.73 6.13
CA GLY A 406 -18.53 18.26 7.49
C GLY A 406 -19.10 16.87 7.70
N LYS A 407 -19.12 16.48 8.97
CA LYS A 407 -19.72 15.24 9.42
C LYS A 407 -20.95 15.54 10.26
N THR A 408 -21.97 14.70 10.11
CA THR A 408 -23.16 14.75 10.98
C THR A 408 -22.95 13.86 12.18
N GLU A 409 -22.88 14.45 13.38
CA GLU A 409 -22.81 13.74 14.64
C GLU A 409 -23.91 14.24 15.58
N ASN A 410 -24.66 13.32 16.17
CA ASN A 410 -25.80 13.63 17.06
C ASN A 410 -26.81 14.62 16.46
N GLY A 411 -27.07 14.51 15.15
CA GLY A 411 -28.01 15.36 14.41
C GLY A 411 -27.48 16.75 14.04
N VAL A 412 -26.22 17.07 14.33
CA VAL A 412 -25.58 18.34 13.97
C VAL A 412 -24.50 18.08 12.92
N THR A 413 -24.62 18.75 11.77
CA THR A 413 -23.57 18.75 10.74
C THR A 413 -22.59 19.87 11.00
N ASN A 414 -21.31 19.53 11.16
CA ASN A 414 -20.24 20.48 11.46
C ASN A 414 -19.06 20.26 10.51
N ALA A 415 -18.67 21.30 9.77
CA ALA A 415 -17.55 21.29 8.83
C ALA A 415 -16.22 21.69 9.46
N TRP A 416 -16.16 21.99 10.76
CA TRP A 416 -14.93 22.44 11.43
C TRP A 416 -13.84 21.36 11.48
N GLY A 417 -14.22 20.07 11.50
CA GLY A 417 -13.26 18.97 11.43
C GLY A 417 -12.73 18.70 10.02
N SER A 418 -13.40 19.25 9.00
CA SER A 418 -13.04 19.02 7.60
C SER A 418 -11.73 19.70 7.25
N LYS A 419 -10.85 18.97 6.58
CA LYS A 419 -9.51 19.47 6.22
C LYS A 419 -8.98 18.85 4.94
N LEU A 420 -8.00 19.51 4.35
CA LEU A 420 -7.22 18.96 3.24
C LEU A 420 -5.92 18.42 3.78
N MET A 421 -5.56 17.20 3.40
CA MET A 421 -4.36 16.54 3.88
C MET A 421 -3.53 16.04 2.71
N SER A 422 -2.21 16.23 2.75
CA SER A 422 -1.30 15.62 1.78
C SER A 422 -1.16 14.12 2.04
N GLY A 423 -0.58 13.40 1.09
CA GLY A 423 0.02 12.09 1.37
C GLY A 423 1.16 12.19 2.40
N TYR A 424 1.70 11.04 2.80
CA TYR A 424 2.93 10.98 3.59
C TYR A 424 4.16 11.11 2.68
N HIS A 425 5.16 11.86 3.13
CA HIS A 425 6.40 12.17 2.42
C HIS A 425 7.61 12.17 3.37
N SER A 426 8.81 12.45 2.85
CA SER A 426 10.04 12.55 3.62
C SER A 426 10.77 13.86 3.27
N PHE A 427 10.17 15.00 3.61
CA PHE A 427 10.73 16.32 3.30
C PHE A 427 11.62 16.81 4.43
N LYS A 428 12.85 17.21 4.13
CA LYS A 428 13.76 17.71 5.16
C LYS A 428 13.47 19.19 5.44
N ALA A 429 13.03 19.51 6.66
CA ALA A 429 12.66 20.87 7.04
C ALA A 429 13.81 21.87 6.88
N SER A 430 15.07 21.43 6.93
CA SER A 430 16.23 22.30 6.73
C SER A 430 16.45 22.73 5.27
N GLU A 431 15.77 22.11 4.30
CA GLU A 431 15.96 22.39 2.88
C GLU A 431 15.06 23.53 2.37
N PHE A 432 14.05 23.92 3.15
CA PHE A 432 13.17 25.05 2.83
C PHE A 432 12.58 25.65 4.11
N ASN A 433 12.42 26.97 4.13
CA ASN A 433 11.85 27.70 5.27
C ASN A 433 10.55 28.44 4.92
N SER A 434 10.04 28.25 3.70
CA SER A 434 8.78 28.81 3.26
C SER A 434 8.17 27.96 2.15
N VAL A 435 6.86 28.09 1.99
CA VAL A 435 6.10 27.55 0.85
C VAL A 435 5.15 28.63 0.32
N TYR A 436 4.75 28.48 -0.93
CA TYR A 436 3.71 29.25 -1.57
C TYR A 436 2.46 28.39 -1.72
N ILE A 437 1.32 28.94 -1.36
CA ILE A 437 0.00 28.34 -1.56
C ILE A 437 -0.75 29.24 -2.52
N ARG A 438 -1.12 28.72 -3.70
CA ARG A 438 -1.99 29.42 -4.64
C ARG A 438 -3.40 28.84 -4.53
N MET A 439 -4.31 29.61 -3.96
CA MET A 439 -5.67 29.17 -3.73
C MET A 439 -6.69 30.30 -3.77
N ALA A 440 -7.94 29.97 -4.08
CA ALA A 440 -9.10 30.80 -3.84
C ALA A 440 -9.88 30.28 -2.62
N TYR A 441 -10.48 31.20 -1.87
CA TYR A 441 -11.23 30.89 -0.66
C TYR A 441 -12.61 31.55 -0.67
N SER A 442 -13.63 30.80 -0.27
CA SER A 442 -14.98 31.29 -0.05
C SER A 442 -15.58 30.66 1.19
N GLY A 443 -15.70 31.42 2.27
CA GLY A 443 -16.18 30.91 3.55
C GLY A 443 -16.07 31.94 4.68
N PRO A 444 -16.55 31.60 5.88
CA PRO A 444 -16.66 32.56 6.98
C PRO A 444 -15.33 32.83 7.71
N GLN A 445 -14.26 32.08 7.41
CA GLN A 445 -12.97 32.25 8.08
C GLN A 445 -12.18 33.42 7.48
N THR A 446 -11.42 34.10 8.33
CA THR A 446 -10.41 35.08 7.92
C THR A 446 -9.00 34.50 7.98
N GLN A 447 -8.85 33.29 8.54
CA GLN A 447 -7.58 32.60 8.74
C GLN A 447 -7.80 31.08 8.61
N LEU A 448 -6.90 30.42 7.89
CA LEU A 448 -6.71 28.97 7.93
C LEU A 448 -5.32 28.69 8.51
N HIS A 449 -5.05 27.43 8.84
CA HIS A 449 -3.74 26.99 9.31
C HIS A 449 -3.11 26.06 8.27
N LEU A 450 -1.81 26.25 8.00
CA LEU A 450 -0.97 25.20 7.43
C LEU A 450 -0.31 24.45 8.60
N THR A 451 -0.78 23.25 8.86
CA THR A 451 -0.29 22.35 9.91
C THR A 451 0.65 21.32 9.30
N TRP A 452 1.59 20.80 10.09
CA TRP A 452 2.45 19.70 9.65
C TRP A 452 2.65 18.61 10.70
N LEU A 453 2.95 17.40 10.23
CA LEU A 453 3.34 16.26 11.04
C LEU A 453 4.85 16.00 10.91
N LEU A 454 5.55 15.83 12.02
CA LEU A 454 6.95 15.39 12.01
C LEU A 454 7.03 13.87 11.96
N ASN A 455 8.08 13.35 11.33
CA ASN A 455 8.43 11.94 11.42
C ASN A 455 8.57 11.49 12.88
N GLY A 456 8.00 10.33 13.20
CA GLY A 456 7.96 9.76 14.54
C GLY A 456 6.92 10.39 15.46
N GLN A 457 6.00 11.20 14.94
CA GLN A 457 4.81 11.66 15.67
C GLN A 457 3.55 10.91 15.24
N ALA A 458 2.66 10.64 16.20
CA ALA A 458 1.28 10.31 15.91
C ALA A 458 0.48 11.60 15.64
N PRO A 459 -0.44 11.61 14.66
CA PRO A 459 -1.24 12.79 14.36
C PRO A 459 -2.16 13.15 15.53
N ASP A 460 -2.91 12.17 16.06
CA ASP A 460 -3.92 12.36 17.08
C ASP A 460 -3.90 11.19 18.09
N GLY A 461 -3.12 11.34 19.17
CA GLY A 461 -3.08 10.36 20.27
C GLY A 461 -2.34 9.06 19.98
N MET A 462 -2.23 8.21 21.00
CA MET A 462 -1.64 6.88 20.95
C MET A 462 -2.38 5.97 21.93
N ASP A 463 -2.45 4.66 21.66
CA ASP A 463 -3.01 3.69 22.61
C ASP A 463 -1.95 3.36 23.68
N PRO A 464 -2.12 3.80 24.95
CA PRO A 464 -1.13 3.58 26.00
C PRO A 464 -0.96 2.11 26.38
N SER A 465 -1.82 1.20 25.90
CA SER A 465 -1.73 -0.24 26.14
C SER A 465 -0.64 -0.93 25.32
N TYR A 466 -0.02 -0.21 24.38
CA TYR A 466 1.03 -0.69 23.47
C TYR A 466 2.30 0.18 23.50
N PRO A 467 2.96 0.35 24.68
CA PRO A 467 4.14 1.21 24.82
C PRO A 467 5.33 0.80 23.93
N ASN A 468 5.56 -0.49 23.69
CA ASN A 468 6.69 -0.95 22.87
C ASN A 468 6.45 -0.59 21.40
N GLN A 469 5.25 -0.86 20.87
CA GLN A 469 4.82 -0.37 19.56
C GLN A 469 4.97 1.15 19.44
N ASN A 470 4.46 1.90 20.42
CA ASN A 470 4.46 3.36 20.38
C ASN A 470 5.88 3.92 20.40
N SER A 471 6.78 3.34 21.19
CA SER A 471 8.19 3.77 21.23
C SER A 471 8.89 3.58 19.89
N LEU A 472 8.47 2.57 19.12
CA LEU A 472 9.05 2.25 17.81
C LEU A 472 8.46 3.10 16.67
N ARG A 473 7.12 3.26 16.66
CA ARG A 473 6.37 3.94 15.59
C ARG A 473 6.31 5.46 15.79
N PHE A 474 6.20 5.89 17.04
CA PHE A 474 5.98 7.28 17.43
C PHE A 474 6.96 7.73 18.53
N PRO A 475 8.29 7.60 18.33
CA PRO A 475 9.30 7.93 19.35
C PRO A 475 9.26 9.41 19.80
N LYS A 476 8.58 10.30 19.06
CA LYS A 476 8.40 11.71 19.41
C LYS A 476 7.01 12.04 19.97
N GLY A 477 6.21 11.02 20.29
CA GLY A 477 4.89 11.18 20.88
C GLY A 477 3.85 11.69 19.89
N VAL A 478 2.95 12.53 20.37
CA VAL A 478 1.87 13.14 19.57
C VAL A 478 2.34 14.48 19.01
N ARG A 479 1.82 14.88 17.86
CA ARG A 479 1.98 16.23 17.29
C ARG A 479 1.71 17.33 18.33
N ASP A 480 2.58 18.33 18.35
CA ASP A 480 2.38 19.53 19.19
C ASP A 480 1.27 20.43 18.59
N GLN A 481 0.41 20.99 19.44
CA GLN A 481 -0.70 21.85 19.00
C GLN A 481 -0.23 23.15 18.34
N ASN A 482 1.04 23.55 18.54
CA ASN A 482 1.64 24.73 17.92
C ASN A 482 2.34 24.41 16.58
N GLN A 483 2.23 23.20 16.04
CA GLN A 483 2.80 22.85 14.72
C GLN A 483 1.95 23.40 13.56
N PHE A 484 1.76 24.71 13.52
CA PHE A 484 1.07 25.38 12.43
C PHE A 484 1.61 26.78 12.18
N VAL A 485 1.28 27.29 11.01
CA VAL A 485 1.45 28.71 10.65
C VAL A 485 0.15 29.20 10.04
N VAL A 486 -0.16 30.48 10.23
CA VAL A 486 -1.43 31.06 9.81
C VAL A 486 -1.37 31.43 8.33
N ILE A 487 -2.44 31.11 7.61
CA ILE A 487 -2.73 31.56 6.25
C ILE A 487 -3.84 32.63 6.36
N PRO A 488 -3.54 33.92 6.11
CA PRO A 488 -4.54 34.99 6.17
C PRO A 488 -5.40 34.99 4.91
N VAL A 489 -6.45 34.15 4.90
CA VAL A 489 -7.30 33.94 3.71
C VAL A 489 -8.18 35.14 3.39
N ILE A 490 -8.46 35.34 2.10
CA ILE A 490 -9.31 36.41 1.59
C ILE A 490 -10.60 35.78 1.06
N ASN A 491 -11.72 36.11 1.69
CA ASN A 491 -13.04 35.61 1.30
C ASN A 491 -13.62 36.41 0.11
N ASP A 492 -13.02 36.26 -1.08
CA ASP A 492 -13.48 36.88 -2.32
C ASP A 492 -13.67 35.89 -3.47
N GLY A 493 -13.41 34.60 -3.24
CA GLY A 493 -13.50 33.55 -4.24
C GLY A 493 -12.50 33.67 -5.39
N LYS A 494 -11.44 34.48 -5.23
CA LYS A 494 -10.40 34.67 -6.25
C LYS A 494 -9.10 34.01 -5.86
N MET A 495 -8.32 33.62 -6.87
CA MET A 495 -7.00 33.05 -6.66
C MET A 495 -6.02 34.10 -6.10
N HIS A 496 -5.47 33.81 -4.94
CA HIS A 496 -4.38 34.56 -4.31
C HIS A 496 -3.16 33.66 -4.15
N THR A 497 -1.97 34.24 -4.04
CA THR A 497 -0.74 33.50 -3.70
C THR A 497 -0.26 33.94 -2.33
N TYR A 498 -0.29 33.01 -1.38
CA TYR A 498 0.15 33.20 -0.01
C TYR A 498 1.55 32.66 0.15
N LYS A 499 2.50 33.51 0.54
CA LYS A 499 3.81 33.04 1.00
C LYS A 499 3.75 32.80 2.50
N VAL A 500 4.00 31.56 2.90
CA VAL A 500 3.95 31.12 4.29
C VAL A 500 5.37 30.80 4.74
N SER A 501 5.83 31.44 5.82
CA SER A 501 7.19 31.27 6.36
C SER A 501 7.18 30.43 7.63
N PHE A 502 8.11 29.48 7.71
CA PHE A 502 8.43 28.70 8.89
C PHE A 502 9.70 29.21 9.60
N ALA A 503 10.34 30.26 9.07
CA ALA A 503 11.56 30.81 9.63
C ALA A 503 11.37 31.21 11.10
N GLY A 504 12.23 30.69 11.98
CA GLY A 504 12.16 30.93 13.42
C GLY A 504 11.08 30.14 14.16
N HIS A 505 10.26 29.34 13.47
CA HIS A 505 9.24 28.53 14.13
C HIS A 505 9.90 27.35 14.87
N PRO A 506 9.76 27.22 16.21
CA PRO A 506 10.52 26.25 17.01
C PRO A 506 10.21 24.77 16.69
N MET A 507 9.06 24.53 16.08
CA MET A 507 8.62 23.20 15.64
C MET A 507 8.90 22.89 14.17
N TRP A 508 9.51 23.81 13.42
CA TRP A 508 9.95 23.56 12.05
C TRP A 508 11.35 22.94 12.05
N LYS A 509 11.42 21.61 12.06
CA LYS A 509 12.67 20.84 12.20
C LYS A 509 12.51 19.42 11.67
N ASP A 510 13.63 18.71 11.53
CA ASP A 510 13.66 17.28 11.19
C ASP A 510 13.00 16.96 9.83
N ILE A 511 12.37 15.80 9.70
CA ILE A 511 11.62 15.37 8.52
C ILE A 511 10.13 15.66 8.71
N ILE A 512 9.57 16.40 7.76
CA ILE A 512 8.13 16.66 7.62
C ILE A 512 7.50 15.51 6.84
N GLN A 513 6.48 14.89 7.42
CA GLN A 513 5.77 13.75 6.84
C GLN A 513 4.51 14.15 6.11
N GLN A 514 3.77 15.14 6.59
CA GLN A 514 2.46 15.48 6.04
C GLN A 514 2.17 16.96 6.27
N PHE A 515 1.48 17.58 5.31
CA PHE A 515 0.87 18.89 5.46
C PHE A 515 -0.66 18.77 5.56
N GLU A 516 -1.27 19.65 6.32
CA GLU A 516 -2.71 19.78 6.43
C GLU A 516 -3.12 21.26 6.30
N ILE A 517 -4.19 21.54 5.57
CA ILE A 517 -4.88 22.84 5.59
C ILE A 517 -6.10 22.66 6.49
N THR A 518 -6.08 23.32 7.65
CA THR A 518 -7.06 23.15 8.72
C THR A 518 -7.70 24.48 9.13
N HIS A 519 -8.83 24.42 9.84
CA HIS A 519 -9.40 25.58 10.48
C HIS A 519 -8.60 25.99 11.72
N GLY A 520 -8.71 27.26 12.09
CA GLY A 520 -8.13 27.76 13.34
C GLY A 520 -8.87 27.28 14.58
N ASN A 521 -8.21 27.40 15.74
CA ASN A 521 -8.74 26.98 17.05
C ASN A 521 -9.83 27.93 17.61
N ALA A 522 -10.15 29.03 16.92
CA ALA A 522 -11.05 30.06 17.40
C ALA A 522 -12.55 29.66 17.35
N TYR A 523 -12.88 28.64 16.56
CA TYR A 523 -14.25 28.16 16.39
C TYR A 523 -14.31 26.66 16.72
N THR A 524 -15.48 26.20 17.16
CA THR A 524 -15.78 24.76 17.32
C THR A 524 -16.92 24.32 16.41
N PHE A 525 -17.54 25.26 15.69
CA PHE A 525 -18.62 25.01 14.75
C PHE A 525 -18.40 25.82 13.47
N LEU A 526 -18.55 25.15 12.33
CA LEU A 526 -18.52 25.73 11.00
C LEU A 526 -19.70 25.17 10.21
N PRO A 527 -20.59 26.01 9.65
CA PRO A 527 -21.66 25.52 8.79
C PRO A 527 -21.08 24.91 7.50
N PRO A 528 -21.72 23.87 6.93
CA PRO A 528 -21.36 23.33 5.62
C PRO A 528 -21.37 24.39 4.51
N GLY A 529 -20.53 24.19 3.49
CA GLY A 529 -20.54 25.01 2.26
C GLY A 529 -19.31 25.90 2.07
N GLU A 530 -18.31 25.85 2.96
CA GLU A 530 -17.01 26.47 2.71
C GLU A 530 -16.33 25.84 1.49
N VAL A 531 -15.70 26.67 0.66
CA VAL A 531 -15.03 26.26 -0.57
C VAL A 531 -13.57 26.70 -0.57
N ILE A 532 -12.68 25.75 -0.87
CA ILE A 532 -11.25 25.98 -1.14
C ILE A 532 -10.97 25.50 -2.56
N GLU A 533 -10.39 26.37 -3.39
CA GLU A 533 -9.91 26.00 -4.72
C GLU A 533 -8.39 26.11 -4.75
N LEU A 534 -7.68 24.98 -4.76
CA LEU A 534 -6.21 24.92 -4.76
C LEU A 534 -5.67 24.78 -6.18
N ASN A 535 -4.69 25.60 -6.53
CA ASN A 535 -3.91 25.44 -7.75
C ASN A 535 -2.53 24.82 -7.47
N TYR A 536 -1.89 25.22 -6.37
CA TYR A 536 -0.52 24.86 -6.08
C TYR A 536 -0.17 24.97 -4.58
N LEU A 537 0.66 24.06 -4.09
CA LEU A 537 1.37 24.17 -2.81
C LEU A 537 2.82 23.69 -2.99
N GLY A 538 3.79 24.58 -2.83
CA GLY A 538 5.20 24.16 -2.94
C GLY A 538 6.23 25.26 -2.67
N VAL A 539 7.51 24.93 -2.84
CA VAL A 539 8.62 25.84 -2.49
C VAL A 539 8.87 26.94 -3.52
N ASN A 540 8.42 26.75 -4.76
CA ASN A 540 8.58 27.72 -5.84
C ASN A 540 7.42 28.72 -5.86
N ASN A 541 7.68 29.98 -6.22
CA ASN A 541 6.61 30.97 -6.39
C ASN A 541 5.86 30.71 -7.71
N PRO A 542 4.56 30.36 -7.70
CA PRO A 542 3.80 30.05 -8.91
C PRO A 542 3.42 31.28 -9.75
N GLY A 543 3.78 32.50 -9.30
CA GLY A 543 3.55 33.75 -10.02
C GLY A 543 4.76 34.28 -10.81
N ASN A 544 5.91 33.58 -10.76
CA ASN A 544 7.14 33.96 -11.47
C ASN A 544 7.43 33.03 -12.65
#